data_AF-A0A0C2CHZ0-F1
#
_entry.id   AF-A0A0C2CHZ0-F1
#
_cell.length_a   1.000
_cell.length_b   1.000
_cell.length_c   1.000
_cell.angle_alpha   90.00
_cell.angle_beta   90.00
_cell.angle_gamma   90.00
#
_symmetry.space_group_name_H-M   'P 1'
#
loop_
_entity.id
_entity.type
_entity.pdbx_description
1 polymer ?
#
loop_
_entity_poly.entity_id
_entity_poly.type
_entity_poly.pdbx_seq_one_letter_code
_entity_poly.pdbx_strand_id
1 'polypeptide(L)'
;MERVMLGIARLTQVRAGIRSSTLRQQSKIRDAAAYAKLSKIRWAGHVMRLNDNRWTRAVSDWTPRKIKRTKGRPPTRWSDFFTESFKERYNVLRAPRVDRIHWTTLPRERDK
;
A
#
# COMPACT_ATOMS: atom_id res chain seq x y z
N MET A 1 -12.49 -20.29 -5.58
CA MET A 1 -11.43 -20.81 -4.71
C MET A 1 -11.82 -20.79 -3.24
N GLU A 2 -11.99 -19.63 -2.61
CA GLU A 2 -12.28 -19.54 -1.16
C GLU A 2 -13.51 -20.35 -0.72
N ARG A 3 -14.60 -20.29 -1.49
CA ARG A 3 -15.79 -21.13 -1.28
C ARG A 3 -15.50 -22.62 -1.24
N VAL A 4 -14.65 -23.10 -2.15
CA VAL A 4 -14.31 -24.52 -2.29
C VAL A 4 -13.47 -24.96 -1.10
N MET A 5 -12.52 -24.13 -0.67
CA MET A 5 -11.70 -24.37 0.53
C MET A 5 -12.55 -24.40 1.81
N LEU A 6 -13.65 -23.65 1.86
CA LEU A 6 -14.60 -23.65 2.98
C LEU A 6 -15.69 -24.73 2.85
N GLY A 7 -15.67 -25.56 1.79
CA GLY A 7 -16.69 -26.58 1.55
C GLY A 7 -18.08 -26.04 1.18
N ILE A 8 -18.19 -24.75 0.83
CA ILE A 8 -19.47 -24.08 0.57
C ILE A 8 -19.83 -24.17 -0.92
N ALA A 9 -20.88 -24.93 -1.23
CA ALA A 9 -21.49 -24.97 -2.55
C ALA A 9 -22.11 -23.61 -2.93
N ARG A 10 -22.20 -23.33 -4.24
CA ARG A 10 -22.63 -22.00 -4.74
C ARG A 10 -24.10 -21.77 -4.38
N LEU A 11 -24.90 -22.81 -4.53
CA LEU A 11 -26.31 -22.82 -4.20
C LEU A 11 -26.54 -22.51 -2.72
N THR A 12 -25.77 -23.13 -1.82
CA THR A 12 -25.84 -22.88 -0.37
C THR A 12 -25.49 -21.43 -0.03
N GLN A 13 -24.43 -20.89 -0.65
CA GLN A 13 -24.04 -19.50 -0.44
C GLN A 13 -25.14 -18.51 -0.86
N VAL A 14 -25.75 -18.74 -2.04
CA VAL A 14 -26.81 -17.86 -2.56
C VAL A 14 -28.08 -17.96 -1.71
N ARG A 15 -28.49 -19.19 -1.34
CA ARG A 15 -29.67 -19.41 -0.49
C ARG A 15 -29.53 -18.80 0.90
N ALA A 16 -28.33 -18.86 1.47
CA ALA A 16 -28.03 -18.27 2.77
C ALA A 16 -27.68 -16.76 2.69
N GLY A 17 -27.68 -16.15 1.49
CA GLY A 17 -27.33 -14.74 1.31
C GLY A 17 -25.90 -14.38 1.72
N ILE A 18 -24.98 -15.34 1.73
CA ILE A 18 -23.62 -15.14 2.26
C ILE A 18 -22.79 -14.30 1.30
N ARG A 19 -22.29 -13.16 1.79
CA ARG A 19 -21.44 -12.26 1.01
C ARG A 19 -20.04 -12.83 0.81
N SER A 20 -19.40 -12.46 -0.29
CA SER A 20 -18.01 -12.84 -0.58
C SER A 20 -17.03 -12.29 0.46
N SER A 21 -17.30 -11.11 1.05
CA SER A 21 -16.50 -10.55 2.14
C SER A 21 -16.49 -11.45 3.38
N THR A 22 -17.62 -12.08 3.71
CA THR A 22 -17.74 -13.04 4.82
C THR A 22 -16.88 -14.27 4.56
N LEU A 23 -16.86 -14.78 3.32
CA LEU A 23 -16.00 -15.91 2.94
C LEU A 23 -14.51 -15.56 2.99
N ARG A 24 -14.14 -14.34 2.60
CA ARG A 24 -12.76 -13.83 2.74
C ARG A 24 -12.34 -13.79 4.21
N GLN A 25 -13.21 -13.28 5.08
CA GLN A 25 -12.96 -13.22 6.52
C GLN A 25 -12.82 -14.63 7.13
N GLN A 26 -13.65 -15.58 6.70
CA GLN A 26 -13.64 -16.95 7.22
C GLN A 26 -12.44 -17.76 6.70
N SER A 27 -12.08 -17.63 5.42
CA SER A 27 -10.96 -18.36 4.83
C SER A 27 -9.59 -17.86 5.31
N LYS A 28 -9.51 -16.64 5.86
CA LYS A 28 -8.26 -15.99 6.34
C LYS A 28 -7.15 -15.94 5.28
N ILE A 29 -7.49 -16.12 4.01
CA ILE A 29 -6.54 -16.04 2.91
C ILE A 29 -6.16 -14.58 2.72
N ARG A 30 -4.85 -14.34 2.59
CA ARG A 30 -4.35 -12.99 2.34
C ARG A 30 -4.84 -12.51 0.98
N ASP A 31 -5.37 -11.28 0.95
CA ASP A 31 -5.81 -10.66 -0.29
C ASP A 31 -4.66 -10.59 -1.31
N ALA A 32 -4.88 -11.19 -2.48
CA ALA A 32 -3.86 -11.34 -3.50
C ALA A 32 -3.40 -9.99 -4.07
N ALA A 33 -4.32 -9.03 -4.23
CA ALA A 33 -4.00 -7.70 -4.74
C ALA A 33 -3.16 -6.91 -3.71
N ALA A 34 -3.53 -6.97 -2.43
CA ALA A 34 -2.75 -6.40 -1.34
C ALA A 34 -1.35 -7.01 -1.25
N TYR A 35 -1.24 -8.35 -1.38
CA TYR A 35 0.04 -9.03 -1.39
C TYR A 35 0.91 -8.64 -2.59
N ALA A 36 0.33 -8.57 -3.79
CA ALA A 36 1.03 -8.13 -4.99
C ALA A 36 1.53 -6.69 -4.87
N LYS A 37 0.69 -5.78 -4.35
CA LYS A 37 1.07 -4.37 -4.07
C LYS A 37 2.25 -4.30 -3.12
N LEU A 38 2.19 -5.00 -1.99
CA LEU A 38 3.27 -5.02 -0.99
C LEU A 38 4.55 -5.67 -1.52
N SER A 39 4.45 -6.75 -2.28
CA SER A 39 5.59 -7.42 -2.88
C SER A 39 6.30 -6.54 -3.90
N LYS A 40 5.53 -5.83 -4.73
CA LYS A 40 6.06 -4.84 -5.68
C LYS A 40 6.81 -3.71 -4.99
N ILE A 41 6.27 -3.20 -3.88
CA ILE A 41 6.92 -2.19 -3.04
C ILE A 41 8.23 -2.72 -2.43
N ARG A 42 8.23 -3.94 -1.89
CA ARG A 42 9.41 -4.57 -1.28
C ARG A 42 10.53 -4.74 -2.29
N TRP A 43 10.20 -5.24 -3.48
CA TRP A 43 11.14 -5.39 -4.58
C TRP A 43 11.75 -4.05 -4.98
N ALA A 44 10.93 -3.01 -5.15
CA ALA A 44 11.42 -1.69 -5.53
C ALA A 44 12.32 -1.07 -4.46
N GLY A 45 11.94 -1.20 -3.18
CA GLY A 45 12.80 -0.76 -2.08
C GLY A 45 14.13 -1.53 -2.01
N HIS A 46 14.14 -2.80 -2.41
CA HIS A 46 15.39 -3.56 -2.56
C HIS A 46 16.22 -3.02 -3.73
N VAL A 47 15.62 -2.82 -4.91
CA VAL A 47 16.30 -2.29 -6.11
C VAL A 47 16.87 -0.88 -5.88
N MET A 48 16.14 0.00 -5.18
CA MET A 48 16.59 1.36 -4.89
C MET A 48 17.79 1.44 -3.92
N ARG A 49 17.96 0.43 -3.04
CA ARG A 49 19.11 0.37 -2.12
C ARG A 49 20.37 -0.17 -2.79
N LEU A 50 20.25 -0.82 -3.94
CA LEU A 50 21.40 -1.27 -4.71
C LEU A 50 22.06 -0.07 -5.39
N ASN A 51 23.33 0.18 -5.07
CA ASN A 51 24.14 1.26 -5.67
C ASN A 51 24.88 0.80 -6.93
N ASP A 52 24.28 -0.13 -7.69
CA ASP A 52 24.90 -0.67 -8.89
C ASP A 52 24.20 -0.09 -10.14
N ASN A 53 24.96 0.17 -11.20
CA ASN A 53 24.45 0.60 -12.51
C ASN A 53 23.77 -0.55 -13.30
N ARG A 54 23.12 -1.48 -12.59
CA ARG A 54 22.46 -2.65 -13.19
C ARG A 54 21.21 -2.24 -13.95
N TRP A 55 20.93 -2.97 -15.02
CA TRP A 55 19.75 -2.81 -15.87
C TRP A 55 18.43 -2.72 -15.08
N THR A 56 18.31 -3.42 -13.93
CA THR A 56 17.12 -3.41 -13.08
C THR A 56 16.75 -2.01 -12.56
N ARG A 57 17.76 -1.19 -12.23
CA ARG A 57 17.55 0.20 -11.82
C ARG A 57 17.21 1.08 -13.02
N ALA A 58 17.95 0.91 -14.12
CA ALA A 58 17.71 1.63 -15.36
C ALA A 58 16.29 1.41 -15.92
N VAL A 59 15.75 0.19 -15.83
CA VAL A 59 14.38 -0.15 -16.23
C VAL A 59 13.34 0.47 -15.30
N SER A 60 13.63 0.53 -13.99
CA SER A 60 12.72 1.11 -13.00
C SER A 60 12.60 2.63 -13.16
N ASP A 61 13.71 3.30 -13.45
CA ASP A 61 13.81 4.74 -13.70
C ASP A 61 13.54 5.12 -15.17
N TRP A 62 13.31 4.12 -16.03
CA TRP A 62 13.15 4.31 -17.47
C TRP A 62 12.01 5.30 -17.75
N THR A 63 12.35 6.39 -18.42
CA THR A 63 11.37 7.37 -18.89
C THR A 63 10.83 6.96 -20.26
N PRO A 64 9.50 6.82 -20.43
CA PRO A 64 8.90 6.64 -21.74
C PRO A 64 9.35 7.78 -22.65
N ARG A 65 9.93 7.47 -23.82
CA ARG A 65 10.36 8.47 -24.80
C ARG A 65 9.17 9.40 -25.15
N LYS A 66 9.47 10.63 -25.59
CA LYS A 66 8.53 11.75 -25.95
C LYS A 66 7.49 11.37 -27.04
N ILE A 67 6.71 10.33 -26.80
CA ILE A 67 5.64 9.84 -27.67
C ILE A 67 4.35 10.16 -26.92
N LYS A 68 3.48 10.95 -27.56
CA LYS A 68 2.17 11.30 -27.00
C LYS A 68 1.31 10.03 -26.96
N ARG A 69 0.87 9.61 -25.78
CA ARG A 69 -0.13 8.54 -25.62
C ARG A 69 -1.51 9.06 -25.95
N THR A 70 -2.42 8.16 -26.34
CA THR A 70 -3.84 8.45 -26.57
C THR A 70 -4.45 9.17 -25.35
N LYS A 71 -5.33 10.15 -25.60
CA LYS A 71 -6.08 10.89 -24.58
C LYS A 71 -6.72 9.89 -23.59
N GLY A 72 -6.46 10.07 -22.29
CA GLY A 72 -6.94 9.19 -21.22
C GLY A 72 -5.93 8.16 -20.68
N ARG A 73 -4.78 7.96 -21.35
CA ARG A 73 -3.68 7.12 -20.82
C ARG A 73 -2.45 7.98 -20.54
N PRO A 74 -2.34 8.61 -19.36
CA PRO A 74 -1.14 9.36 -19.01
C PRO A 74 0.08 8.43 -19.06
N PRO A 75 1.28 8.96 -19.35
CA PRO A 75 2.52 8.20 -19.29
C PRO A 75 2.86 7.87 -17.82
N THR A 76 2.20 6.85 -17.25
CA THR A 76 2.51 6.37 -15.90
C THR A 76 3.80 5.57 -15.92
N ARG A 77 4.79 6.03 -15.15
CA ARG A 77 6.06 5.35 -14.93
C ARG A 77 5.93 4.34 -13.80
N TRP A 78 6.87 3.41 -13.76
CA TRP A 78 6.98 2.48 -12.64
C TRP A 78 7.35 3.21 -11.34
N SER A 79 8.19 4.24 -11.44
CA SER A 79 8.52 5.16 -10.34
C SER A 79 7.31 5.92 -9.79
N ASP A 80 6.37 6.35 -10.64
CA ASP A 80 5.15 7.07 -10.22
C ASP A 80 4.29 6.24 -9.27
N PHE A 81 4.21 4.92 -9.50
CA PHE A 81 3.50 4.01 -8.61
C PHE A 81 4.10 4.00 -7.19
N PHE A 82 5.42 4.11 -7.05
CA PHE A 82 6.06 4.18 -5.74
C PHE A 82 5.83 5.52 -5.08
N THR A 83 5.99 6.61 -5.82
CA THR A 83 5.71 7.95 -5.33
C THR A 83 4.30 8.03 -4.74
N GLU A 84 3.31 7.48 -5.45
CA GLU A 84 1.92 7.43 -4.97
C GLU A 84 1.76 6.49 -3.77
N SER A 85 2.30 5.27 -3.85
CA SER A 85 2.21 4.29 -2.76
C SER A 85 2.91 4.72 -1.47
N PHE A 86 3.95 5.56 -1.56
CA PHE A 86 4.61 6.16 -0.41
C PHE A 86 3.79 7.34 0.12
N LYS A 87 3.29 8.23 -0.75
CA LYS A 87 2.37 9.31 -0.34
C LYS A 87 1.15 8.77 0.42
N GLU A 88 0.51 7.73 -0.11
CA GLU A 88 -0.61 7.05 0.57
C GLU A 88 -0.23 6.60 1.98
N ARG A 89 0.92 5.93 2.15
CA ARG A 89 1.39 5.47 3.46
C ARG A 89 1.73 6.63 4.40
N TYR A 90 2.40 7.67 3.92
CA TYR A 90 2.70 8.87 4.72
C TYR A 90 1.41 9.59 5.14
N ASN A 91 0.42 9.68 4.26
CA ASN A 91 -0.87 10.30 4.57
C ASN A 91 -1.67 9.50 5.61
N VAL A 92 -1.64 8.16 5.55
CA VAL A 92 -2.26 7.29 6.58
C VAL A 92 -1.57 7.44 7.94
N LEU A 93 -0.24 7.62 7.96
CA LEU A 93 0.53 7.88 9.19
C LEU A 93 0.35 9.31 9.73
N ARG A 94 -0.23 10.22 8.94
CA ARG A 94 -0.60 11.60 9.32
C ARG A 94 -2.07 11.68 9.74
N ALA A 95 -2.54 10.71 10.53
CA ALA A 95 -3.62 11.02 11.48
C ALA A 95 -3.13 12.17 12.39
N PRO A 96 -3.99 13.09 12.86
CA PRO A 96 -3.54 14.23 13.65
C PRO A 96 -2.78 13.70 14.86
N ARG A 97 -1.48 13.99 14.92
CA ARG A 97 -0.71 13.89 16.15
C ARG A 97 -1.39 14.86 17.10
N VAL A 98 -2.21 14.34 18.02
CA VAL A 98 -2.77 15.08 19.14
C VAL A 98 -1.64 15.91 19.75
N ASP A 99 -1.93 17.18 19.96
CA ASP A 99 -1.00 18.25 20.22
C ASP A 99 0.18 17.86 21.11
N ARG A 100 1.36 18.19 20.60
CA ARG A 100 2.61 18.12 21.32
C ARG A 100 2.58 19.23 22.38
N ILE A 101 2.06 18.90 23.57
CA ILE A 101 2.05 19.77 24.75
C ILE A 101 3.44 20.41 24.89
N HIS A 102 3.46 21.74 24.77
CA HIS A 102 4.64 22.57 24.83
C HIS A 102 5.11 22.58 26.31
N TRP A 103 6.32 22.11 26.60
CA TRP A 103 6.90 22.02 27.94
C TRP A 103 7.28 23.37 28.57
N THR A 104 6.49 24.41 28.35
CA THR A 104 6.78 25.74 28.90
C THR A 104 6.39 25.81 30.38
N THR A 105 7.39 25.49 31.21
CA THR A 105 7.75 26.20 32.44
C THR A 105 6.70 26.22 33.57
N LEU A 106 6.79 25.27 34.49
CA LEU A 106 6.38 25.49 35.88
C LEU A 106 7.56 26.10 36.64
N PRO A 107 7.46 27.33 37.20
CA PRO A 107 8.43 27.78 38.19
C PRO A 107 8.16 27.02 39.49
N ARG A 108 9.19 26.30 39.93
CA ARG A 108 9.26 25.64 41.23
C ARG A 108 9.36 26.74 42.30
N GLU A 109 8.27 27.04 42.99
CA GLU A 109 8.32 27.74 44.27
C GLU A 109 9.32 27.02 45.18
N ARG A 110 10.32 27.77 45.66
CA ARG A 110 11.16 27.36 46.77
C ARG A 110 10.79 28.25 47.94
N ASP A 111 10.32 27.59 48.98
CA ASP A 111 10.07 28.13 50.30
C ASP A 111 11.30 28.89 50.84
N LYS A 112 11.02 30.06 51.43
CA LYS A 112 11.67 30.59 52.62
C LYS A 112 10.63 31.33 53.45
#